data_AF-A0A820S4I4-F1
#
_entry.id   AF-A0A820S4I4-F1
#
_cell.length_a   1.000
_cell.length_b   1.000
_cell.length_c   1.000
_cell.angle_alpha   90.00
_cell.angle_beta   90.00
_cell.angle_gamma   90.00
#
_symmetry.space_group_name_H-M   'P 1'
#
loop_
_entity.id
_entity.type
_entity.pdbx_description
1 polymer ?
#
loop_
_entity_poly.entity_id
_entity_poly.type
_entity_poly.pdbx_seq_one_letter_code
_entity_poly.pdbx_strand_id
1 'polypeptide(L)'
;LKQKNMWFRSRFVSILKRFLRAFMGDSVNRRIATFVQHWTSAKKIAKEISRFIDGFWPNGILADKPSERDQDVRNVTQVLCKAKLLGIISGK
;
A
#
# COMPACT_ATOMS: atom_id res chain seq x y z
N LEU A 1 -36.42 -9.34 18.72
CA LEU A 1 -35.13 -8.67 19.05
C LEU A 1 -34.11 -8.69 17.89
N LYS A 2 -33.87 -9.83 17.19
CA LYS A 2 -32.91 -9.92 16.08
C LYS A 2 -33.18 -9.00 14.87
N GLN A 3 -34.44 -8.90 14.41
CA GLN A 3 -34.79 -8.08 13.23
C GLN A 3 -34.57 -6.57 13.46
N LYS A 4 -34.91 -6.07 14.65
CA LYS A 4 -34.75 -4.65 15.03
C LYS A 4 -33.27 -4.23 15.05
N ASN A 5 -32.38 -5.14 15.48
CA ASN A 5 -30.92 -4.94 15.43
C ASN A 5 -30.36 -4.94 14.01
N MET A 6 -30.89 -5.76 13.09
CA MET A 6 -30.47 -5.73 11.68
C MET A 6 -30.90 -4.43 11.00
N TRP A 7 -32.13 -3.97 11.25
CA TRP A 7 -32.60 -2.69 10.72
C TRP A 7 -31.76 -1.51 11.22
N PHE A 8 -31.45 -1.48 12.52
CA PHE A 8 -30.60 -0.44 13.10
C PHE A 8 -29.17 -0.46 12.54
N ARG A 9 -28.56 -1.65 12.40
CA ARG A 9 -27.24 -1.80 11.77
C ARG A 9 -27.24 -1.30 10.32
N SER A 10 -28.23 -1.69 9.52
CA SER A 10 -28.36 -1.24 8.13
C SER A 10 -28.58 0.27 8.02
N ARG A 11 -29.37 0.85 8.93
CA ARG A 11 -29.63 2.29 8.99
C ARG A 11 -28.38 3.06 9.38
N PHE A 12 -27.65 2.61 10.40
CA PHE A 12 -26.42 3.23 10.88
C PHE A 12 -25.31 3.20 9.83
N VAL A 13 -25.10 2.05 9.17
CA VAL A 13 -24.15 1.93 8.06
C VAL A 13 -24.52 2.86 6.90
N SER A 14 -25.81 3.03 6.61
CA SER A 14 -26.26 3.93 5.55
C SER A 14 -26.00 5.40 5.89
N ILE A 15 -26.19 5.81 7.15
CA ILE A 15 -25.87 7.15 7.62
C ILE A 15 -24.37 7.39 7.56
N LEU A 16 -23.56 6.43 8.00
CA LEU A 16 -22.10 6.53 7.95
C LEU A 16 -21.59 6.64 6.50
N LYS A 17 -22.14 5.84 5.58
CA LYS A 17 -21.81 5.93 4.15
C LYS A 17 -22.19 7.28 3.55
N ARG A 18 -23.35 7.85 3.93
CA ARG A 18 -23.78 9.18 3.49
C ARG A 18 -22.90 10.28 4.07
N PHE A 19 -22.54 10.19 5.35
CA PHE A 19 -21.64 11.12 6.01
C PHE A 19 -20.25 11.09 5.37
N LEU A 20 -19.68 9.90 5.16
CA LEU A 20 -18.39 9.72 4.47
C LEU A 20 -18.44 10.27 3.03
N ARG A 21 -19.51 10.02 2.28
CA ARG A 21 -19.67 10.60 0.93
C ARG A 21 -19.79 12.13 0.97
N ALA A 22 -20.58 12.68 1.88
CA ALA A 22 -20.86 14.11 1.96
C ALA A 22 -19.67 14.95 2.48
N PHE A 23 -18.90 14.43 3.44
CA PHE A 23 -17.78 15.16 4.03
C PHE A 23 -16.41 14.79 3.45
N MET A 24 -16.26 13.58 2.91
CA MET A 24 -14.94 13.04 2.56
C MET A 24 -14.83 12.53 1.14
N GLY A 25 -15.90 12.49 0.34
CA GLY A 25 -15.87 11.99 -1.03
C GLY A 25 -14.83 12.71 -1.89
N ASP A 26 -14.94 14.04 -1.99
CA ASP A 26 -14.01 14.85 -2.79
C ASP A 26 -12.63 15.00 -2.14
N SER A 27 -12.56 15.12 -0.81
CA SER A 27 -11.29 15.29 -0.09
C SER A 27 -10.43 14.03 -0.12
N VAL A 28 -11.04 12.86 0.08
CA VAL A 28 -10.35 11.56 -0.02
C VAL A 28 -9.99 11.27 -1.46
N ASN A 29 -10.87 11.52 -2.43
CA ASN A 29 -10.54 11.35 -3.84
C ASN A 29 -9.38 12.26 -4.27
N ARG A 30 -9.37 13.53 -3.84
CA ARG A 30 -8.23 14.43 -4.03
C ARG A 30 -6.97 13.92 -3.35
N ARG A 31 -7.03 13.44 -2.11
CA ARG A 31 -5.87 12.86 -1.41
C ARG A 31 -5.31 11.65 -2.16
N ILE A 32 -6.16 10.75 -2.64
CA ILE A 32 -5.76 9.60 -3.45
C ILE A 32 -5.10 10.08 -4.74
N ALA A 33 -5.75 10.99 -5.48
CA ALA A 33 -5.21 11.54 -6.71
C ALA A 33 -3.86 12.25 -6.50
N THR A 34 -3.74 13.09 -5.47
CA THR A 34 -2.50 13.78 -5.10
C THR A 34 -1.41 12.79 -4.70
N PHE A 35 -1.75 11.75 -3.93
CA PHE A 35 -0.81 10.71 -3.54
C PHE A 35 -0.31 9.95 -4.77
N VAL A 36 -1.23 9.47 -5.62
CA VAL A 36 -0.89 8.79 -6.87
C VAL A 36 -0.03 9.69 -7.73
N GLN A 37 -0.45 10.93 -8.01
CA GLN A 37 0.31 11.90 -8.81
C GLN A 37 1.70 12.17 -8.24
N HIS A 38 1.86 12.19 -6.91
CA HIS A 38 3.16 12.33 -6.26
C HIS A 38 4.05 11.10 -6.45
N TRP A 39 3.50 9.89 -6.34
CA TRP A 39 4.24 8.63 -6.50
C TRP A 39 4.53 8.29 -7.95
N THR A 40 3.59 8.56 -8.85
CA THR A 40 3.67 8.32 -10.29
C THR A 40 4.13 9.55 -11.06
N SER A 41 4.76 10.52 -10.39
CA SER A 41 5.41 11.63 -11.08
C SER A 41 6.51 11.11 -12.00
N ALA A 42 6.62 11.66 -13.21
CA ALA A 42 7.56 11.20 -14.23
C ALA A 42 9.01 11.11 -13.70
N LYS A 43 9.43 12.09 -12.87
CA LYS A 43 10.74 12.09 -12.21
C LYS A 43 10.97 10.89 -11.29
N LYS A 44 9.96 10.51 -10.50
CA LYS A 44 10.08 9.36 -9.59
C LYS A 44 10.07 8.05 -10.35
N ILE A 45 9.21 7.92 -11.34
CA ILE A 45 9.16 6.75 -12.22
C ILE A 45 10.51 6.59 -12.92
N ALA A 46 11.05 7.66 -13.52
CA ALA A 46 12.36 7.62 -14.17
C ALA A 46 13.47 7.17 -13.20
N LYS A 47 13.50 7.73 -11.98
CA LYS A 47 14.47 7.33 -10.95
C LYS A 47 14.35 5.84 -10.58
N GLU A 48 13.12 5.35 -10.46
CA GLU A 48 12.90 3.95 -10.09
C GLU A 48 13.20 2.99 -11.24
N ILE A 49 12.94 3.39 -12.49
CA ILE A 49 13.38 2.69 -13.69
C ILE A 49 14.91 2.64 -13.74
N SER A 50 15.61 3.75 -13.50
CA SER A 50 17.07 3.76 -13.46
C SER A 50 17.61 2.81 -12.39
N ARG A 51 17.05 2.82 -11.17
CA ARG A 51 17.43 1.87 -10.11
C ARG A 51 17.18 0.42 -10.47
N PHE A 52 16.06 0.18 -11.16
CA PHE A 52 15.73 -1.15 -11.66
C PHE A 52 16.76 -1.60 -12.70
N ILE A 53 17.07 -0.76 -13.67
CA ILE A 53 18.11 -1.03 -14.67
C ILE A 53 19.46 -1.23 -14.00
N ASP A 54 19.88 -0.37 -13.07
CA ASP A 54 21.17 -0.51 -12.38
C ASP A 54 21.25 -1.81 -11.55
N GLY A 55 20.12 -2.28 -11.01
CA GLY A 55 20.06 -3.51 -10.23
C GLY A 55 20.16 -4.78 -11.07
N PHE A 56 19.60 -4.78 -12.29
CA PHE A 56 19.61 -5.93 -13.19
C PHE A 56 20.73 -5.88 -14.22
N TRP A 57 21.15 -4.68 -14.62
CA TRP A 57 22.18 -4.38 -15.60
C TRP A 57 23.13 -3.29 -15.10
N PRO A 58 23.89 -3.53 -14.01
CA PRO A 58 24.91 -2.59 -13.57
C PRO A 58 25.91 -2.34 -14.72
N ASN A 59 26.11 -1.08 -15.09
CA ASN A 59 26.93 -0.67 -16.23
C ASN A 59 26.48 -1.25 -17.60
N GLY A 60 25.22 -1.65 -17.73
CA GLY A 60 24.66 -2.20 -18.97
C GLY A 60 24.94 -3.70 -19.20
N ILE A 61 25.58 -4.38 -18.24
CA ILE A 61 25.87 -5.82 -18.30
C ILE A 61 24.92 -6.54 -17.34
N LEU A 62 24.26 -7.60 -17.81
CA LEU A 62 23.34 -8.38 -16.99
C LEU A 62 24.05 -8.87 -15.72
N ALA A 63 23.48 -8.55 -14.56
CA ALA A 63 24.01 -8.97 -13.27
C ALA A 63 24.01 -10.49 -13.19
N ASP A 64 25.09 -11.04 -12.61
CA ASP A 64 25.17 -12.46 -12.32
C ASP A 64 24.00 -12.90 -11.42
N LYS A 65 23.65 -14.19 -11.52
CA LYS A 65 22.58 -14.75 -10.71
C LYS A 65 22.86 -14.43 -9.23
N PRO A 66 21.92 -13.76 -8.53
CA PRO A 66 22.14 -13.42 -7.14
C PRO A 66 22.38 -14.69 -6.34
N SER A 67 23.35 -14.64 -5.43
CA SER A 67 23.65 -15.75 -4.53
C SER A 67 22.40 -16.13 -3.73
N GLU A 68 22.32 -17.42 -3.38
CA GLU A 68 21.19 -17.88 -2.58
C GLU A 68 21.19 -17.15 -1.22
N ARG A 69 20.10 -16.47 -0.90
CA ARG A 69 19.96 -15.80 0.39
C ARG A 69 20.11 -16.80 1.52
N ASP A 70 20.96 -16.48 2.47
CA ASP A 70 21.13 -17.22 3.72
C ASP A 70 19.78 -17.42 4.45
N GLN A 71 19.62 -18.58 5.08
CA GLN A 71 18.38 -18.99 5.71
C GLN A 71 18.00 -18.05 6.86
N ASP A 72 18.99 -17.57 7.61
CA ASP A 72 18.76 -16.62 8.69
C ASP A 72 18.25 -15.27 8.16
N VAL A 73 18.84 -14.78 7.07
CA VAL A 73 18.39 -13.56 6.39
C VAL A 73 16.96 -13.71 5.87
N ARG A 74 16.60 -14.88 5.33
CA ARG A 74 15.22 -15.18 4.89
C ARG A 74 14.24 -15.14 6.05
N ASN A 75 14.57 -15.79 7.17
CA ASN A 75 13.73 -15.84 8.36
C ASN A 75 13.51 -14.43 8.95
N VAL A 76 14.58 -13.65 9.09
CA VAL A 76 14.50 -12.25 9.57
C VAL A 76 13.65 -11.39 8.65
N THR A 77 13.85 -11.51 7.33
CA THR A 77 13.05 -10.78 6.34
C THR A 77 11.57 -11.15 6.46
N GLN A 78 11.26 -12.44 6.64
CA GLN A 78 9.87 -12.90 6.79
C GLN A 78 9.20 -12.31 8.04
N VAL A 79 9.91 -12.29 9.18
CA VAL A 79 9.41 -11.68 10.42
C VAL A 79 9.17 -10.18 10.23
N LEU A 80 10.14 -9.46 9.64
CA LEU A 80 10.00 -8.03 9.35
C LEU A 80 8.82 -7.72 8.43
N CYS A 81 8.64 -8.51 7.37
CA CYS A 81 7.51 -8.35 6.46
C CYS A 81 6.18 -8.56 7.19
N LYS A 82 6.06 -9.61 8.00
CA LYS A 82 4.86 -9.87 8.82
C LYS A 82 4.58 -8.73 9.80
N ALA A 83 5.60 -8.27 10.53
CA ALA A 83 5.49 -7.16 11.45
C ALA A 83 5.04 -5.87 10.76
N LYS A 84 5.60 -5.57 9.57
CA LYS A 84 5.24 -4.37 8.80
C LYS A 84 3.80 -4.42 8.28
N LEU A 85 3.34 -5.58 7.81
CA LEU A 85 1.94 -5.78 7.40
C LEU A 85 0.99 -5.61 8.59
N LEU A 86 1.32 -6.15 9.75
CA LEU A 86 0.53 -5.96 10.98
C LEU A 86 0.51 -4.50 11.42
N GLY A 87 1.63 -3.78 11.29
CA GLY A 87 1.71 -2.35 11.57
C GLY A 87 0.77 -1.52 10.70
N ILE A 88 0.67 -1.83 9.41
CA ILE A 88 -0.25 -1.17 8.47
C ILE A 88 -1.71 -1.40 8.87
N ILE A 89 -2.05 -2.61 9.35
CA ILE A 89 -3.41 -2.95 9.80
C ILE A 89 -3.73 -2.29 11.16
N SER A 90 -2.74 -2.11 12.03
CA SER A 90 -2.91 -1.55 13.36
C SER A 90 -3.12 -0.03 13.39
N GLY A 91 -2.96 0.68 12.25
CA GLY A 91 -3.37 2.07 12.10
C GLY A 91 -2.67 3.09 13.00
N LYS A 92 -1.48 2.77 13.52
CA LYS A 92 -0.58 3.74 14.18
C LYS A 92 0.43 4.30 13.19
#